data_AF-A0A9X2NB56-F1
#
_entry.id   AF-A0A9X2NB56-F1
#
_cell.length_a   1.000
_cell.length_b   1.000
_cell.length_c   1.000
_cell.angle_alpha   90.00
_cell.angle_beta   90.00
_cell.angle_gamma   90.00
#
_symmetry.space_group_name_H-M   'P 1'
#
loop_
_entity.id
_entity.type
_entity.pdbx_description
1 polymer ?
#
loop_
_entity_poly.entity_id
_entity_poly.type
_entity_poly.pdbx_seq_one_letter_code
_entity_poly.pdbx_strand_id
1 'polypeptide(L)'
;MTVRIYLDLDKLHLVVRGLRHRARLARVPKAGDQVTMLCGLVDVVEYTIEAEKPVKTCWTCDLHYRRGLGFTIPPTHPGFKASEPSSRKRRYTSES
;
A
#
# COMPACT_ATOMS: atom_id res chain seq x y z
N MET A 1 20.86 -21.71 21.02
CA MET A 1 19.38 -21.69 21.15
C MET A 1 18.87 -20.52 20.31
N THR A 2 17.86 -20.73 19.46
CA THR A 2 17.38 -19.68 18.53
C THR A 2 15.86 -19.55 18.60
N VAL A 3 15.36 -18.34 18.39
CA VAL A 3 13.93 -18.04 18.27
C VAL A 3 13.64 -17.71 16.80
N ARG A 4 12.50 -18.18 16.29
CA ARG A 4 12.03 -17.88 14.93
C ARG A 4 10.78 -17.03 15.00
N ILE A 5 10.76 -15.95 14.24
CA ILE A 5 9.59 -15.09 14.05
C ILE A 5 9.08 -15.33 12.63
N TYR A 6 7.81 -15.74 12.51
CA TYR A 6 7.13 -15.88 11.24
C TYR A 6 6.21 -14.68 11.03
N LEU A 7 6.31 -14.05 9.87
CA LEU A 7 5.50 -12.89 9.50
C LEU A 7 4.69 -13.22 8.25
N ASP A 8 3.37 -13.01 8.31
CA ASP A 8 2.52 -13.03 7.13
C ASP A 8 2.62 -11.68 6.42
N LEU A 9 3.30 -11.68 5.28
CA LEU A 9 3.56 -10.48 4.51
C LEU A 9 2.29 -9.87 3.90
N ASP A 10 1.23 -10.66 3.70
CA ASP A 10 -0.06 -10.14 3.20
C ASP A 10 -0.83 -9.38 4.29
N LYS A 11 -0.44 -9.56 5.55
CA LYS A 11 -0.99 -8.83 6.70
C LYS A 11 -0.12 -7.65 7.13
N LEU A 12 1.09 -7.51 6.58
CA LEU A 12 1.94 -6.36 6.87
C LEU A 12 1.35 -5.08 6.24
N HIS A 13 1.04 -4.10 7.08
CA HIS A 13 0.58 -2.78 6.65
C HIS A 13 1.71 -1.77 6.72
N LEU A 14 1.85 -0.94 5.68
CA LEU A 14 2.80 0.15 5.65
C LEU A 14 2.06 1.46 5.92
N VAL A 15 2.54 2.26 6.87
CA VAL A 15 1.91 3.54 7.22
C VAL A 15 2.57 4.67 6.44
N VAL A 16 1.81 5.30 5.56
CA VAL A 16 2.28 6.43 4.74
C VAL A 16 1.24 7.52 4.77
N ARG A 17 1.65 8.77 5.07
CA ARG A 17 0.76 9.95 5.15
C ARG A 17 -0.48 9.74 6.02
N GLY A 18 -0.33 9.04 7.15
CA GLY A 18 -1.41 8.76 8.10
C GLY A 18 -2.42 7.69 7.65
N LEU A 19 -2.11 6.95 6.58
CA LEU A 19 -2.94 5.85 6.08
C LEU A 19 -2.19 4.51 6.14
N ARG A 20 -2.92 3.43 6.46
CA ARG A 20 -2.46 2.05 6.29
C ARG A 20 -2.61 1.66 4.82
N HIS A 21 -1.47 1.43 4.17
CA HIS A 21 -1.36 0.89 2.83
C HIS A 21 -1.02 -0.60 2.86
N ARG A 22 -1.26 -1.26 1.73
CA ARG A 22 -0.87 -2.64 1.47
C ARG A 22 0.05 -2.66 0.26
N ALA A 23 1.00 -3.59 0.24
CA ALA A 23 1.86 -3.86 -0.90
C ALA A 23 1.96 -5.38 -1.09
N ARG A 24 2.38 -5.81 -2.29
CA ARG A 24 2.77 -7.21 -2.53
C ARG A 24 4.24 -7.34 -2.21
N LEU A 25 4.55 -7.98 -1.09
CA LEU A 25 5.91 -8.08 -0.58
C LEU A 25 6.43 -9.50 -0.75
N ALA A 26 7.59 -9.64 -1.40
CA ALA A 26 8.29 -10.93 -1.50
C ALA A 26 9.10 -11.25 -0.23
N ARG A 27 9.42 -10.22 0.57
CA ARG A 27 10.16 -10.30 1.83
C ARG A 27 9.82 -9.07 2.68
N VAL A 28 10.19 -9.10 3.96
CA VAL A 28 10.19 -7.88 4.79
C VAL A 28 11.17 -6.87 4.16
N PRO A 29 10.72 -5.64 3.83
CA PRO A 29 11.60 -4.63 3.26
C PRO A 29 12.62 -4.14 4.28
N LYS A 30 13.76 -3.65 3.82
CA LYS A 30 14.75 -2.97 4.67
C LYS A 30 14.47 -1.48 4.73
N ALA A 31 14.98 -0.81 5.77
CA ALA A 31 15.04 0.64 5.76
C ALA A 31 15.80 1.13 4.52
N GLY A 32 15.26 2.11 3.81
CA GLY A 32 15.81 2.62 2.55
C GLY A 32 15.31 1.89 1.28
N ASP A 33 14.65 0.73 1.40
CA ASP A 33 14.03 0.09 0.23
C ASP A 33 12.84 0.93 -0.27
N GLN A 34 12.69 1.04 -1.59
CA GLN A 34 11.47 1.58 -2.20
C GLN A 34 10.40 0.49 -2.28
N VAL A 35 9.18 0.82 -1.85
CA VAL A 35 8.02 -0.07 -1.92
C VAL A 35 6.91 0.58 -2.72
N THR A 36 6.33 -0.18 -3.65
CA THR A 36 5.12 0.22 -4.38
C THR A 36 3.89 -0.39 -3.71
N MET A 37 2.98 0.48 -3.27
CA MET A 37 1.70 0.11 -2.68
C MET A 37 0.72 -0.35 -3.75
N LEU A 38 -0.30 -1.10 -3.36
CA LEU A 38 -1.38 -1.55 -4.25
C LEU A 38 -2.15 -0.39 -4.90
N CYS A 39 -2.18 0.79 -4.27
CA CYS A 39 -2.78 2.00 -4.84
C CYS A 39 -1.86 2.75 -5.81
N GLY A 40 -0.66 2.24 -6.11
CA GLY A 40 0.33 2.86 -6.98
C GLY A 40 1.21 3.93 -6.31
N LEU A 41 1.00 4.22 -5.02
CA LEU A 41 1.91 5.08 -4.26
C LEU A 41 3.27 4.38 -4.10
N VAL A 42 4.35 5.10 -4.36
CA VAL A 42 5.72 4.63 -4.11
C VAL A 42 6.31 5.46 -2.98
N ASP A 43 6.93 4.81 -2.02
CA ASP A 43 7.62 5.50 -0.92
C ASP A 43 8.83 4.68 -0.43
N VAL A 44 9.68 5.32 0.36
CA VAL A 44 10.86 4.70 0.99
C VAL A 44 10.50 4.18 2.38
N VAL A 45 10.99 2.99 2.71
CA VAL A 45 10.71 2.36 4.01
C VAL A 45 11.58 2.95 5.11
N GLU A 46 10.94 3.27 6.22
CA GLU A 46 11.56 3.68 7.47
C GLU A 46 10.98 2.87 8.64
N TYR A 47 11.76 2.70 9.70
CA TYR A 47 11.34 2.03 10.93
C TYR A 47 11.50 3.00 12.10
N THR A 48 10.48 3.05 12.96
CA THR A 48 10.48 3.90 14.15
C THR A 48 10.08 3.08 15.39
N ILE A 49 10.50 3.55 16.56
CA ILE A 49 10.09 3.03 17.87
C ILE A 49 8.88 3.77 18.43
N GLU A 50 8.40 4.80 17.73
CA GLU A 50 7.20 5.54 18.13
C GLU A 50 5.98 4.62 18.16
N ALA A 51 5.10 4.86 19.12
CA ALA A 51 3.84 4.14 19.21
C ALA A 51 2.98 4.39 17.96
N GLU A 52 2.34 3.34 17.46
CA GLU A 52 1.44 3.46 16.33
C GLU A 52 0.28 4.40 16.68
N LYS A 53 0.09 5.44 15.87
CA LYS A 53 -1.08 6.32 15.98
C LYS A 53 -2.28 5.65 15.30
N PRO A 54 -3.53 5.92 15.74
CA PRO A 54 -4.70 5.47 15.01
C PRO A 54 -4.67 6.00 13.57
N VAL A 55 -4.54 5.09 12.61
CA VAL A 55 -4.41 5.39 11.18
C VAL A 55 -5.56 4.78 10.41
N LYS A 56 -6.07 5.52 9.41
CA LYS A 56 -7.18 5.06 8.57
C LYS A 56 -6.65 4.10 7.50
N THR A 57 -7.51 3.23 6.97
CA THR A 57 -7.12 2.35 5.86
C THR A 57 -7.17 3.12 4.54
N CYS A 58 -6.17 2.92 3.69
CA CYS A 58 -6.25 3.33 2.29
C CYS A 58 -7.29 2.46 1.56
N TRP A 59 -8.45 3.03 1.26
CA TRP A 59 -9.56 2.29 0.65
C TRP A 59 -9.26 1.77 -0.76
N THR A 60 -8.37 2.43 -1.51
CA THR A 60 -7.90 1.94 -2.81
C THR A 60 -7.07 0.66 -2.65
N CYS A 61 -6.13 0.63 -1.68
CA CYS A 61 -5.40 -0.59 -1.33
C CYS A 61 -6.33 -1.72 -0.86
N ASP A 62 -7.34 -1.40 -0.03
CA ASP A 62 -8.31 -2.39 0.43
C ASP A 62 -9.12 -2.98 -0.74
N LEU A 63 -9.58 -2.13 -1.66
CA LEU A 63 -10.27 -2.57 -2.87
C LEU A 63 -9.41 -3.53 -3.70
N HIS A 64 -8.16 -3.17 -4.00
CA HIS A 64 -7.26 -4.02 -4.78
C HIS A 64 -6.93 -5.33 -4.07
N TYR A 65 -6.75 -5.30 -2.75
CA TYR A 65 -6.52 -6.49 -1.95
C TYR A 65 -7.73 -7.44 -2.01
N ARG A 66 -8.95 -6.95 -1.75
CA ARG A 66 -10.18 -7.76 -1.83
C ARG A 66 -10.41 -8.34 -3.23
N ARG A 67 -10.13 -7.55 -4.28
CA ARG A 67 -10.19 -8.04 -5.67
C ARG A 67 -9.19 -9.16 -5.91
N GLY A 68 -7.96 -9.01 -5.42
CA GLY A 68 -6.92 -10.03 -5.51
C GLY A 68 -7.29 -11.36 -4.83
N LEU A 69 -8.13 -11.30 -3.79
CA LEU A 69 -8.67 -12.47 -3.09
C LEU A 69 -9.97 -13.02 -3.70
N GLY A 70 -10.48 -12.41 -4.78
CA GLY A 70 -11.73 -12.86 -5.42
C GLY A 70 -13.00 -12.53 -4.62
N PHE A 71 -12.96 -11.59 -3.68
CA PHE A 71 -14.15 -11.21 -2.93
C PHE A 71 -15.14 -10.43 -3.80
N THR A 72 -16.43 -10.70 -3.62
CA THR A 72 -17.49 -9.82 -4.13
C THR A 72 -17.47 -8.52 -3.34
N ILE A 73 -17.21 -7.40 -4.02
CA ILE A 73 -17.08 -6.10 -3.38
C ILE A 73 -18.36 -5.29 -3.65
N PRO A 74 -19.03 -4.79 -2.60
CA PRO A 74 -20.23 -3.98 -2.79
C PRO A 74 -19.89 -2.69 -3.53
N PRO A 75 -20.77 -2.17 -4.41
CA PRO A 75 -20.52 -0.95 -5.18
C PRO A 75 -20.38 0.29 -4.28
N THR A 76 -20.85 0.23 -3.03
CA THR A 76 -20.70 1.28 -2.02
C THR A 76 -19.31 1.33 -1.39
N HIS A 77 -18.41 0.40 -1.71
CA HIS A 77 -17.08 0.34 -1.13
C HIS A 77 -16.29 1.64 -1.41
N PRO A 78 -15.71 2.31 -0.39
CA PRO A 78 -15.12 3.63 -0.56
C PRO A 78 -13.97 3.70 -1.56
N GLY A 79 -13.30 2.57 -1.80
CA GLY A 79 -12.23 2.46 -2.80
C GLY A 79 -12.66 2.74 -4.24
N PHE A 80 -13.95 2.61 -4.56
CA PHE A 80 -14.48 2.98 -5.89
C PHE A 80 -14.56 4.49 -6.12
N LYS A 81 -14.67 5.29 -5.06
CA LYS A 81 -14.69 6.77 -5.14
C LYS A 81 -13.28 7.36 -5.15
N ALA A 82 -12.34 6.69 -4.50
CA ALA A 82 -10.95 7.14 -4.38
C ALA A 82 -10.10 6.92 -5.65
N SER A 83 -10.65 6.24 -6.67
CA SER A 83 -9.98 5.92 -7.93
C SER A 83 -10.23 6.95 -9.04
N GLU A 84 -10.78 8.13 -8.77
CA GLU A 84 -10.71 9.21 -9.76
C GLU A 84 -9.22 9.52 -10.01
N PRO A 85 -8.72 9.23 -11.21
CA PRO A 85 -7.31 9.47 -11.51
C PRO A 85 -7.10 10.98 -11.42
N SER A 86 -6.23 11.41 -10.50
CA SER A 86 -5.58 12.70 -10.60
C SER A 86 -5.09 12.83 -12.04
N SER A 87 -5.63 13.81 -12.75
CA SER A 87 -5.32 14.18 -14.13
C SER A 87 -3.89 14.69 -14.25
N ARG A 88 -2.89 13.87 -13.88
CA ARG A 88 -1.51 14.12 -14.27
C ARG A 88 -1.41 13.83 -15.76
N LYS A 89 -1.64 14.88 -16.56
CA LYS A 89 -1.24 14.97 -17.97
C LYS A 89 0.17 14.38 -18.10
N ARG A 90 0.31 13.19 -18.67
CA ARG A 90 1.61 12.73 -19.18
C ARG A 90 1.98 13.68 -20.30
N ARG A 91 2.89 14.60 -20.05
CA ARG A 91 3.54 15.37 -21.09
C ARG A 91 4.50 14.40 -21.78
N TYR A 92 4.09 13.86 -22.92
CA TYR A 92 4.98 13.13 -23.80
C TYR A 92 5.85 14.19 -24.49
N THR A 93 7.10 14.34 -24.07
CA THR A 93 8.09 15.06 -24.86
C THR A 93 8.69 14.07 -25.85
N SER A 94 8.19 14.11 -27.08
CA SER A 94 8.92 13.62 -28.24
C SER A 94 10.01 14.65 -28.55
N GLU A 95 11.27 14.31 -28.30
CA GLU A 95 12.39 15.00 -28.95
C GLU A 95 12.92 14.09 -30.05
N SER A 96 13.05 14.68 -31.23
CA SER A 96 13.61 14.16 -32.47
C SER A 96 15.07 14.60 -32.59
#